data_AF-A0A958Y3X4-F1
#
_entry.id   AF-A0A958Y3X4-F1
#
_cell.length_a   1.000
_cell.length_b   1.000
_cell.length_c   1.000
_cell.angle_alpha   90.00
_cell.angle_beta   90.00
_cell.angle_gamma   90.00
#
_symmetry.space_group_name_H-M   'P 1'
#
loop_
_entity.id
_entity.type
_entity.pdbx_description
1 polymer ?
#
loop_
_entity_poly.entity_id
_entity_poly.type
_entity_poly.pdbx_seq_one_letter_code
_entity_poly.pdbx_strand_id
1 'polypeptide(L)'
;MDPNLFYAQYLGIEVTPVESTGDKLAPKPSSYFALIDYQNNVTPEADISGYNFHVPYLTVIFQNSLITDFAAEVQLFMEYLFHEEAYLLGSTDGRNMISLKGVAERHNGKTTYSFGFSGANRFELSGKTLREVEIVKAQFATDPFKDPRPEPLPITGRFFLWGRIRFVHHEAFDVLSFGAEPKPADPPKPDYLSMSNLQVTMSFKLNTVSSEVTEKKFEFKPQQMAFDLNRSGWRKQSLYEKFPLKFKAFKSVIDDPNALSSSGYMPVNSPLKTVELDDIWYGIEYDLNLGGAGALAGSTGLVAGILVAWVPEEEGLYLGLKLPGATGGKKEVTIQGLLKIVFKSIRFESYKDPAPGVPDNTGYLLKLKNITIKFMVASFPPSGKTEIILFGDPRPSEEVPLRKDKLLGWYASYVNK
;
A
#
# COMPACT_ATOMS: atom_id res chain seq x y z
N MET A 1 12.79 16.77 -17.76
CA MET A 1 14.06 17.50 -18.00
C MET A 1 14.11 17.86 -19.47
N ASP A 2 14.45 19.12 -19.79
CA ASP A 2 14.63 19.57 -21.17
C ASP A 2 16.08 19.34 -21.61
N PRO A 3 16.34 18.50 -22.64
CA PRO A 3 17.70 18.24 -23.11
C PRO A 3 18.45 19.49 -23.56
N ASN A 4 17.76 20.51 -24.08
CA ASN A 4 18.40 21.73 -24.58
C ASN A 4 18.95 22.61 -23.45
N LEU A 5 18.44 22.44 -22.23
CA LEU A 5 18.89 23.16 -21.04
C LEU A 5 19.92 22.36 -20.24
N PHE A 6 20.13 21.07 -20.58
CA PHE A 6 21.01 20.16 -19.85
C PHE A 6 22.38 20.07 -20.54
N TYR A 7 23.24 21.04 -20.28
CA TYR A 7 24.62 21.10 -20.78
C TYR A 7 25.56 21.62 -19.68
N ALA A 8 26.87 21.46 -19.88
CA ALA A 8 27.88 22.05 -19.00
C ALA A 8 28.08 23.53 -19.37
N GLN A 9 27.75 24.43 -18.46
CA GLN A 9 27.90 25.88 -18.62
C GLN A 9 29.38 26.28 -18.57
N TYR A 10 30.15 25.55 -17.77
CA TYR A 10 31.60 25.70 -17.69
C TYR A 10 32.25 24.32 -17.81
N LEU A 11 33.30 24.25 -18.63
CA LEU A 11 34.16 23.09 -18.76
C LEU A 11 35.60 23.56 -18.85
N GLY A 12 36.44 23.06 -17.96
CA GLY A 12 37.88 23.22 -18.04
C GLY A 12 38.56 21.87 -17.99
N ILE A 13 39.60 21.73 -18.81
CA ILE A 13 40.39 20.50 -18.92
C ILE A 13 41.82 20.84 -18.56
N GLU A 14 42.34 20.19 -17.54
CA GLU A 14 43.75 20.18 -17.22
C GLU A 14 44.41 19.09 -18.06
N VAL A 15 45.07 19.51 -19.13
CA VAL A 15 45.77 18.63 -20.07
C VAL A 15 46.95 17.97 -19.36
N THR A 16 47.16 16.67 -19.63
CA THR A 16 48.17 15.79 -19.03
C THR A 16 49.46 16.54 -18.67
N PRO A 17 49.68 16.88 -17.39
CA PRO A 17 50.93 17.50 -16.99
C PRO A 17 52.04 16.46 -17.16
N VAL A 18 53.14 16.83 -17.81
CA VAL A 18 54.31 15.96 -17.91
C VAL A 18 55.37 16.47 -16.94
N GLU A 19 55.73 15.67 -15.95
CA GLU A 19 56.84 15.97 -15.04
C GLU A 19 58.09 15.21 -15.44
N SER A 20 59.24 15.90 -15.39
CA SER A 20 60.55 15.24 -15.49
C SER A 20 60.96 14.73 -14.11
N THR A 21 61.19 13.43 -13.99
CA THR A 21 61.76 12.81 -12.79
C THR A 21 63.25 12.52 -12.99
N GLY A 22 63.97 13.44 -13.65
CA GLY A 22 65.34 13.21 -14.14
C GLY A 22 65.33 12.54 -15.52
N ASP A 23 65.65 11.25 -15.59
CA ASP A 23 65.88 10.53 -16.86
C ASP A 23 64.59 10.08 -17.59
N LYS A 24 63.42 10.38 -17.02
CA LYS A 24 62.11 9.98 -17.57
C LYS A 24 61.11 11.12 -17.49
N LEU A 25 60.28 11.20 -18.53
CA LEU A 25 59.06 12.00 -18.53
C LEU A 25 57.92 11.11 -18.01
N ALA A 26 57.29 11.52 -16.92
CA ALA A 26 56.15 10.83 -16.33
C ALA A 26 54.87 11.65 -16.55
N PRO A 27 53.85 11.10 -17.24
CA PRO A 27 52.56 11.77 -17.35
C PRO A 27 51.82 11.72 -16.00
N LYS A 28 51.25 12.85 -15.58
CA LYS A 28 50.27 12.92 -14.50
C LYS A 28 48.85 12.69 -15.04
N PRO A 29 47.91 12.24 -14.20
CA PRO A 29 46.51 12.15 -14.60
C PRO A 29 45.98 13.51 -15.05
N SER A 30 45.33 13.55 -16.21
CA SER A 30 44.53 14.70 -16.62
C SER A 30 43.30 14.84 -15.72
N SER A 31 42.85 16.06 -15.54
CA SER A 31 41.67 16.36 -14.72
C SER A 31 40.70 17.25 -15.49
N TYR A 32 39.44 17.26 -15.10
CA TYR A 32 38.52 18.28 -15.55
C TYR A 32 37.76 18.88 -14.37
N PHE A 33 37.33 20.12 -14.56
CA PHE A 33 36.33 20.76 -13.73
C PHE A 33 35.17 21.20 -14.62
N ALA A 34 33.96 21.11 -14.09
CA ALA A 34 32.78 21.46 -14.85
C ALA A 34 31.67 21.91 -13.90
N LEU A 35 30.76 22.73 -14.43
CA LEU A 35 29.50 23.06 -13.79
C LEU A 35 28.38 22.67 -14.75
N ILE A 36 27.43 21.89 -14.23
CA ILE A 36 26.08 21.78 -14.79
C ILE A 36 25.18 22.61 -13.87
N ASP A 37 24.49 23.58 -14.41
CA ASP A 37 23.50 24.46 -13.75
C ASP A 37 22.24 24.53 -14.61
N TYR A 38 21.46 23.45 -14.54
CA TYR A 38 20.22 23.31 -15.26
C TYR A 38 19.10 24.01 -14.49
N GLN A 39 18.31 24.83 -15.20
CA GLN A 39 17.14 25.55 -14.69
C GLN A 39 16.00 25.43 -15.68
N ASN A 40 14.81 25.03 -15.23
CA ASN A 40 13.61 24.94 -16.04
C ASN A 40 12.38 25.34 -15.23
N ASN A 41 11.97 26.59 -15.42
CA ASN A 41 10.85 27.20 -14.72
C ASN A 41 9.49 26.90 -15.37
N VAL A 42 9.48 26.18 -16.50
CA VAL A 42 8.24 25.76 -17.16
C VAL A 42 7.79 24.45 -16.54
N THR A 43 6.88 24.56 -15.58
CA THR A 43 6.28 23.39 -14.96
C THR A 43 5.26 22.76 -15.91
N PRO A 44 5.39 21.48 -16.27
CA PRO A 44 4.45 20.81 -17.16
C PRO A 44 3.14 20.48 -16.43
N GLU A 45 2.08 20.22 -17.20
CA GLU A 45 0.84 19.61 -16.71
C GLU A 45 1.02 18.10 -16.51
N ALA A 46 0.13 17.47 -15.73
CA ALA A 46 0.05 16.01 -15.68
C ALA A 46 -0.23 15.42 -17.08
N ASP A 47 0.30 14.24 -17.38
CA ASP A 47 -0.06 13.54 -18.61
C ASP A 47 -1.44 12.86 -18.50
N ILE A 48 -1.89 12.19 -19.56
CA ILE A 48 -3.18 11.49 -19.58
C ILE A 48 -3.30 10.37 -18.53
N SER A 49 -2.18 9.84 -18.03
CA SER A 49 -2.20 8.87 -16.92
C SER A 49 -2.40 9.54 -15.56
N GLY A 50 -2.40 10.88 -15.51
CA GLY A 50 -2.46 11.68 -14.29
C GLY A 50 -1.13 11.75 -13.55
N TYR A 51 -0.02 11.42 -14.22
CA TYR A 51 1.32 11.52 -13.65
C TYR A 51 2.21 12.35 -14.54
N ASN A 52 3.23 12.96 -13.97
CA ASN A 52 4.32 13.56 -14.73
C ASN A 52 5.54 13.72 -13.83
N PHE A 53 6.69 13.94 -14.45
CA PHE A 53 7.97 14.15 -13.79
C PHE A 53 8.62 15.40 -14.34
N HIS A 54 8.97 16.30 -13.43
CA HIS A 54 9.66 17.54 -13.75
C HIS A 54 10.93 17.68 -12.92
N VAL A 55 11.93 18.30 -13.52
CA VAL A 55 13.15 18.74 -12.83
C VAL A 55 13.16 20.25 -12.97
N PRO A 56 12.83 21.01 -11.92
CA PRO A 56 12.96 22.46 -11.94
C PRO A 56 14.42 22.91 -12.00
N TYR A 57 15.30 22.31 -11.19
CA TYR A 57 16.71 22.64 -11.23
C TYR A 57 17.61 21.46 -10.89
N LEU A 58 18.84 21.50 -11.40
CA LEU A 58 19.90 20.56 -11.12
C LEU A 58 21.25 21.27 -11.25
N THR A 59 21.98 21.32 -10.15
CA THR A 59 23.33 21.86 -10.09
C THR A 59 24.31 20.74 -9.73
N VAL A 60 25.36 20.56 -10.53
CA VAL A 60 26.42 19.57 -10.30
C VAL A 60 27.78 20.21 -10.53
N ILE A 61 28.65 20.16 -9.51
CA ILE A 61 30.00 20.70 -9.57
C ILE A 61 31.00 19.54 -9.66
N PHE A 62 31.79 19.55 -10.72
CA PHE A 62 32.91 18.63 -10.91
C PHE A 62 34.22 19.36 -10.60
N GLN A 63 35.06 18.75 -9.76
CA GLN A 63 36.44 19.18 -9.54
C GLN A 63 37.33 17.94 -9.53
N ASN A 64 38.47 18.04 -10.22
CA ASN A 64 39.40 16.93 -10.38
C ASN A 64 38.71 15.65 -10.87
N SER A 65 37.80 15.79 -11.84
CA SER A 65 37.02 14.70 -12.42
C SER A 65 36.06 13.98 -11.44
N LEU A 66 35.77 14.57 -10.28
CA LEU A 66 34.86 14.04 -9.26
C LEU A 66 33.71 15.01 -8.99
N ILE A 67 32.52 14.47 -8.73
CA ILE A 67 31.40 15.26 -8.22
C ILE A 67 31.75 15.71 -6.79
N THR A 68 31.79 17.02 -6.59
CA THR A 68 32.12 17.67 -5.31
C THR A 68 30.92 18.33 -4.67
N ASP A 69 29.95 18.76 -5.48
CA ASP A 69 28.69 19.31 -5.00
C ASP A 69 27.54 18.89 -5.92
N PHE A 70 26.36 18.74 -5.33
CA PHE A 70 25.13 18.33 -6.00
C PHE A 70 23.93 18.91 -5.26
N ALA A 71 23.08 19.62 -5.99
CA ALA A 71 21.77 20.04 -5.54
C ALA A 71 20.77 19.83 -6.66
N ALA A 72 19.59 19.31 -6.34
CA ALA A 72 18.51 19.16 -7.31
C ALA A 72 17.16 19.41 -6.66
N GLU A 73 16.19 19.79 -7.47
CA GLU A 73 14.78 19.60 -7.13
C GLU A 73 14.15 18.73 -8.20
N VAL A 74 13.35 17.77 -7.77
CA VAL A 74 12.55 16.93 -8.65
C VAL A 74 11.11 16.94 -8.17
N GLN A 75 10.20 16.91 -9.12
CA GLN A 75 8.77 17.04 -8.88
C GLN A 75 8.04 15.86 -9.51
N LEU A 76 7.11 15.27 -8.77
CA LEU A 76 6.25 14.18 -9.21
C LEU A 76 4.79 14.60 -9.08
N PHE A 77 4.09 14.61 -10.20
CA PHE A 77 2.64 14.83 -10.27
C PHE A 77 1.93 13.50 -10.05
N MET A 78 0.88 13.54 -9.24
CA MET A 78 0.07 12.38 -8.85
C MET A 78 -1.39 12.82 -8.73
N GLU A 79 -2.08 12.91 -9.86
CA GLU A 79 -3.51 13.26 -9.92
C GLU A 79 -4.40 12.10 -9.45
N TYR A 80 -3.89 10.88 -9.46
CA TYR A 80 -4.59 9.70 -8.97
C TYR A 80 -3.75 8.93 -7.96
N LEU A 81 -4.38 8.37 -6.94
CA LEU A 81 -3.80 7.37 -6.05
C LEU A 81 -4.83 6.27 -5.84
N PHE A 82 -4.43 5.02 -6.05
CA PHE A 82 -5.34 3.87 -5.97
C PHE A 82 -6.56 4.01 -6.90
N HIS A 83 -6.36 4.57 -8.11
CA HIS A 83 -7.41 4.91 -9.09
C HIS A 83 -8.52 5.85 -8.58
N GLU A 84 -8.29 6.52 -7.45
CA GLU A 84 -9.15 7.60 -6.97
C GLU A 84 -8.48 8.93 -7.28
N GLU A 85 -9.26 9.97 -7.60
CA GLU A 85 -8.71 11.32 -7.77
C GLU A 85 -8.08 11.79 -6.45
N ALA A 86 -6.89 12.36 -6.55
CA ALA A 86 -6.15 12.84 -5.40
C ALA A 86 -6.12 14.37 -5.38
N TYR A 87 -6.16 14.94 -4.18
CA TYR A 87 -6.15 16.38 -3.94
C TYR A 87 -5.10 16.72 -2.88
N LEU A 88 -4.02 17.38 -3.29
CA LEU A 88 -2.90 17.73 -2.42
C LEU A 88 -3.30 18.86 -1.48
N LEU A 89 -3.49 18.50 -0.21
CA LEU A 89 -3.86 19.42 0.84
C LEU A 89 -2.71 20.39 1.13
N GLY A 90 -3.02 21.68 1.11
CA GLY A 90 -2.02 22.74 1.30
C GLY A 90 -1.17 23.02 0.05
N SER A 91 -1.59 22.53 -1.13
CA SER A 91 -1.01 22.96 -2.41
C SER A 91 -1.23 24.45 -2.63
N THR A 92 -0.16 25.20 -2.93
CA THR A 92 -0.20 26.66 -3.12
C THR A 92 -0.67 27.08 -4.51
N ASP A 93 -0.55 26.19 -5.49
CA ASP A 93 -0.92 26.42 -6.90
C ASP A 93 -2.07 25.52 -7.35
N GLY A 94 -2.66 24.76 -6.43
CA GLY A 94 -3.77 23.83 -6.69
C GLY A 94 -3.35 22.54 -7.38
N ARG A 95 -2.05 22.30 -7.60
CA ARG A 95 -1.57 21.11 -8.32
C ARG A 95 -1.27 19.95 -7.38
N ASN A 96 -1.45 18.74 -7.88
CA ASN A 96 -1.21 17.49 -7.16
C ASN A 96 0.23 17.03 -7.31
N MET A 97 1.17 17.86 -6.87
CA MET A 97 2.60 17.68 -7.11
C MET A 97 3.40 17.67 -5.81
N ILE A 98 4.14 16.60 -5.56
CA ILE A 98 5.15 16.58 -4.50
C ILE A 98 6.50 17.06 -5.04
N SER A 99 7.21 17.84 -4.22
CA SER A 99 8.56 18.33 -4.54
C SER A 99 9.60 17.72 -3.61
N LEU A 100 10.69 17.25 -4.19
CA LEU A 100 11.79 16.56 -3.50
C LEU A 100 13.10 17.30 -3.80
N LYS A 101 13.78 17.74 -2.74
CA LYS A 101 15.12 18.35 -2.83
C LYS A 101 16.19 17.30 -2.59
N GLY A 102 17.04 17.14 -3.59
CA GLY A 102 18.16 16.22 -3.63
C GLY A 102 19.46 16.88 -3.19
N VAL A 103 20.25 16.20 -2.36
CA VAL A 103 21.63 16.58 -2.00
C VAL A 103 22.57 15.38 -2.08
N ALA A 104 23.86 15.62 -2.32
CA ALA A 104 24.88 14.58 -2.19
C ALA A 104 25.35 14.44 -0.73
N GLU A 105 25.34 13.21 -0.24
CA GLU A 105 25.93 12.81 1.03
C GLU A 105 27.14 11.90 0.79
N ARG A 106 28.17 11.99 1.62
CA ARG A 106 29.32 11.07 1.60
C ARG A 106 29.24 10.14 2.79
N HIS A 107 29.05 8.84 2.53
CA HIS A 107 29.10 7.79 3.54
C HIS A 107 30.18 6.77 3.17
N ASN A 108 31.18 6.59 4.04
CA ASN A 108 32.30 5.64 3.85
C ASN A 108 33.01 5.75 2.49
N GLY A 109 33.24 6.98 2.02
CA GLY A 109 33.89 7.25 0.73
C GLY A 109 33.02 7.02 -0.51
N LYS A 110 31.74 6.65 -0.33
CA LYS A 110 30.75 6.53 -1.40
C LYS A 110 29.78 7.71 -1.37
N THR A 111 29.59 8.37 -2.51
CA THR A 111 28.56 9.41 -2.66
C THR A 111 27.19 8.76 -2.80
N THR A 112 26.23 9.19 -1.99
CA THR A 112 24.81 8.81 -2.03
C THR A 112 23.96 10.05 -2.20
N TYR A 113 22.96 10.01 -3.07
CA TYR A 113 22.04 11.13 -3.26
C TYR A 113 20.80 10.91 -2.41
N SER A 114 20.52 11.82 -1.48
CA SER A 114 19.35 11.78 -0.60
C SER A 114 18.33 12.81 -1.06
N PHE A 115 17.05 12.48 -0.96
CA PHE A 115 15.94 13.36 -1.36
C PHE A 115 15.01 13.57 -0.16
N GLY A 116 14.71 14.83 0.16
CA GLY A 116 13.78 15.23 1.21
C GLY A 116 12.64 16.08 0.65
N PHE A 117 11.46 16.03 1.28
CA PHE A 117 10.32 16.84 0.84
C PHE A 117 10.56 18.34 1.03
N SER A 118 10.07 19.13 0.10
CA SER A 118 9.89 20.57 0.26
C SER A 118 8.44 20.93 -0.10
N GLY A 119 7.57 21.03 0.90
CA GLY A 119 6.17 21.45 0.72
C GLY A 119 5.16 20.40 1.17
N ALA A 120 3.95 20.51 0.62
CA ALA A 120 2.83 19.62 0.92
C ALA A 120 3.08 18.19 0.44
N ASN A 121 2.53 17.23 1.18
CA ASN A 121 2.75 15.80 0.97
C ASN A 121 1.53 14.93 1.37
N ARG A 122 0.37 15.55 1.62
CA ARG A 122 -0.83 14.91 2.14
C ARG A 122 -1.96 15.05 1.14
N PHE A 123 -2.47 13.93 0.64
CA PHE A 123 -3.50 13.87 -0.38
C PHE A 123 -4.83 13.44 0.23
N GLU A 124 -5.88 14.23 0.06
CA GLU A 124 -7.27 13.77 0.23
C GLU A 124 -7.71 13.05 -1.05
N LEU A 125 -8.51 12.00 -0.91
CA LEU A 125 -9.02 11.24 -2.06
C LEU A 125 -10.54 11.45 -2.20
N SER A 126 -11.03 11.45 -3.44
CA SER A 126 -12.47 11.59 -3.81
C SER A 126 -13.33 10.41 -3.37
N GLY A 127 -12.71 9.23 -3.28
CA GLY A 127 -13.36 7.97 -2.94
C GLY A 127 -14.03 7.94 -1.58
N LYS A 128 -14.78 6.85 -1.33
CA LYS A 128 -15.56 6.67 -0.08
C LYS A 128 -14.89 5.76 0.94
N THR A 129 -13.75 5.17 0.59
CA THR A 129 -13.05 4.17 1.40
C THR A 129 -11.74 4.71 1.95
N LEU A 130 -10.84 5.15 1.08
CA LEU A 130 -9.62 5.84 1.48
C LEU A 130 -9.96 7.31 1.70
N ARG A 131 -9.62 7.83 2.87
CA ARG A 131 -9.79 9.25 3.18
C ARG A 131 -8.58 10.04 2.71
N GLU A 132 -7.39 9.48 2.94
CA GLU A 132 -6.16 10.21 2.77
C GLU A 132 -4.93 9.32 2.65
N VAL A 133 -3.96 9.82 1.89
CA VAL A 133 -2.59 9.29 1.81
C VAL A 133 -1.59 10.40 2.10
N GLU A 134 -0.78 10.24 3.14
CA GLU A 134 0.32 11.15 3.47
C GLU A 134 1.66 10.51 3.11
N ILE A 135 2.46 11.13 2.25
CA ILE A 135 3.79 10.64 1.88
C ILE A 135 4.83 11.25 2.82
N VAL A 136 5.46 10.42 3.64
CA VAL A 136 6.43 10.87 4.66
C VAL A 136 7.88 10.77 4.22
N LYS A 137 8.19 9.91 3.23
CA LYS A 137 9.51 9.81 2.60
C LYS A 137 9.36 9.43 1.14
N ALA A 138 10.25 9.92 0.30
CA ALA A 138 10.41 9.47 -1.08
C ALA A 138 11.88 9.21 -1.41
N GLN A 139 12.11 8.34 -2.39
CA GLN A 139 13.41 8.09 -2.99
C GLN A 139 13.24 7.92 -4.49
N PHE A 140 14.17 8.43 -5.28
CA PHE A 140 14.22 8.23 -6.73
C PHE A 140 15.46 7.41 -7.11
N ALA A 141 15.29 6.45 -8.02
CA ALA A 141 16.38 5.67 -8.59
C ALA A 141 16.12 5.34 -10.07
N THR A 142 17.18 5.12 -10.83
CA THR A 142 17.11 4.65 -12.21
C THR A 142 17.62 3.22 -12.28
N ASP A 143 16.93 2.37 -13.03
CA ASP A 143 17.35 0.99 -13.25
C ASP A 143 18.74 0.94 -13.93
N PRO A 144 19.60 -0.03 -13.58
CA PRO A 144 20.94 -0.12 -14.15
C PRO A 144 20.87 -0.46 -15.65
N PHE A 145 21.79 0.12 -16.41
CA PHE A 145 21.94 -0.20 -17.84
C PHE A 145 22.51 -1.61 -18.02
N LYS A 146 22.05 -2.29 -19.08
CA LYS A 146 22.65 -3.54 -19.55
C LYS A 146 23.55 -3.23 -20.73
N ASP A 147 24.72 -3.86 -20.77
CA ASP A 147 25.62 -3.83 -21.93
C ASP A 147 25.39 -5.06 -22.83
N PRO A 148 25.47 -4.92 -24.17
CA PRO A 148 25.63 -3.66 -24.90
C PRO A 148 24.36 -2.79 -24.83
N ARG A 149 24.54 -1.46 -24.86
CA ARG A 149 23.43 -0.51 -24.82
C ARG A 149 22.66 -0.51 -26.15
N PRO A 150 21.35 -0.80 -26.14
CA PRO A 150 20.53 -0.69 -27.35
C PRO A 150 20.28 0.78 -27.72
N GLU A 151 19.95 1.02 -28.99
CA GLU A 151 19.53 2.32 -29.51
C GLU A 151 18.17 2.17 -30.21
N PRO A 152 17.11 2.86 -29.75
CA PRO A 152 17.08 3.79 -28.63
C PRO A 152 17.25 3.10 -27.26
N LEU A 153 17.84 3.83 -26.31
CA LEU A 153 18.16 3.35 -24.95
C LEU A 153 16.89 3.35 -24.07
N PRO A 154 16.42 2.19 -23.57
CA PRO A 154 15.33 2.15 -22.62
C PRO A 154 15.80 2.61 -21.24
N ILE A 155 15.05 3.54 -20.65
CA ILE A 155 15.29 4.08 -19.32
C ILE A 155 14.07 3.83 -18.45
N THR A 156 14.28 3.37 -17.22
CA THR A 156 13.23 3.24 -16.20
C THR A 156 13.67 3.92 -14.92
N GLY A 157 12.94 4.95 -14.51
CA GLY A 157 13.05 5.59 -13.20
C GLY A 157 11.96 5.07 -12.26
N ARG A 158 12.27 5.02 -10.96
CA ARG A 158 11.38 4.53 -9.91
C ARG A 158 11.35 5.50 -8.75
N PHE A 159 10.15 5.94 -8.39
CA PHE A 159 9.87 6.58 -7.12
C PHE A 159 9.46 5.51 -6.12
N PHE A 160 10.13 5.48 -4.98
CA PHE A 160 9.76 4.66 -3.83
C PHE A 160 9.22 5.59 -2.76
N LEU A 161 7.99 5.35 -2.34
CA LEU A 161 7.24 6.21 -1.42
C LEU A 161 6.95 5.44 -0.13
N TRP A 162 7.13 6.13 1.00
CA TRP A 162 6.68 5.70 2.32
C TRP A 162 5.66 6.69 2.82
N GLY A 163 4.70 6.22 3.60
CA GLY A 163 3.61 7.08 4.00
C GLY A 163 2.65 6.45 4.99
N ARG A 164 1.49 7.09 5.08
CA ARG A 164 0.41 6.75 6.00
C ARG A 164 -0.89 6.76 5.21
N ILE A 165 -1.71 5.74 5.44
CA ILE A 165 -3.04 5.61 4.83
C ILE A 165 -4.08 5.76 5.92
N ARG A 166 -5.08 6.60 5.68
CA ARG A 166 -6.25 6.76 6.57
C ARG A 166 -7.49 6.35 5.81
N PHE A 167 -8.27 5.45 6.40
CA PHE A 167 -9.55 5.01 5.87
C PHE A 167 -10.70 5.81 6.49
N VAL A 168 -11.82 5.87 5.80
CA VAL A 168 -13.07 6.43 6.30
C VAL A 168 -13.58 5.61 7.50
N HIS A 169 -14.28 6.27 8.43
CA HIS A 169 -14.97 5.60 9.53
C HIS A 169 -16.38 5.20 9.11
N HIS A 170 -16.72 3.92 9.26
CA HIS A 170 -18.09 3.44 9.05
C HIS A 170 -18.76 3.17 10.39
N GLU A 171 -19.63 4.07 10.83
CA GLU A 171 -20.28 4.03 12.15
C GLU A 171 -21.03 2.71 12.40
N ALA A 172 -21.73 2.21 11.38
CA ALA A 172 -22.47 0.96 11.51
C ALA A 172 -21.56 -0.26 11.71
N PHE A 173 -20.34 -0.26 11.15
CA PHE A 173 -19.43 -1.40 11.19
C PHE A 173 -18.00 -0.98 10.78
N ASP A 174 -17.17 -0.59 11.76
CA ASP A 174 -15.79 -0.13 11.48
C ASP A 174 -14.85 -1.29 11.16
N VAL A 175 -14.93 -1.78 9.93
CA VAL A 175 -14.16 -2.92 9.43
C VAL A 175 -12.73 -2.53 9.02
N LEU A 176 -12.55 -1.32 8.46
CA LEU A 176 -11.25 -0.85 7.96
C LEU A 176 -10.33 -0.40 9.10
N SER A 177 -10.90 0.08 10.22
CA SER A 177 -10.24 0.29 11.51
C SER A 177 -9.12 1.33 11.59
N PHE A 178 -8.39 1.63 10.51
CA PHE A 178 -7.24 2.55 10.53
C PHE A 178 -7.66 3.95 10.03
N GLY A 179 -7.65 4.96 10.90
CA GLY A 179 -8.06 6.32 10.55
C GLY A 179 -8.33 7.15 11.81
N ALA A 180 -8.56 8.46 11.62
CA ALA A 180 -8.93 9.36 12.72
C ALA A 180 -10.21 8.91 13.43
N GLU A 181 -10.22 9.04 14.76
CA GLU A 181 -11.42 8.83 15.58
C GLU A 181 -12.51 9.87 15.24
N PRO A 182 -13.79 9.48 15.20
CA PRO A 182 -14.89 10.45 15.03
C PRO A 182 -14.94 11.48 16.16
N LYS A 183 -14.55 11.08 17.37
CA LYS A 183 -14.48 11.91 18.57
C LYS A 183 -13.16 11.64 19.28
N PRO A 184 -12.08 12.38 18.97
CA PRO A 184 -10.79 12.16 19.62
C PRO A 184 -10.87 12.52 21.11
N ALA A 185 -10.60 11.54 21.99
CA ALA A 185 -10.69 11.68 23.44
C ALA A 185 -9.36 11.40 24.19
N ASP A 186 -8.34 10.90 23.50
CA ASP A 186 -7.06 10.43 24.06
C ASP A 186 -5.87 11.24 23.51
N PRO A 187 -4.66 11.17 24.14
CA PRO A 187 -3.43 11.72 23.55
C PRO A 187 -3.18 11.17 22.15
N PRO A 188 -2.38 11.87 21.31
CA PRO A 188 -2.18 11.49 19.92
C PRO A 188 -1.57 10.09 19.82
N LYS A 189 -2.40 9.12 19.44
CA LYS A 189 -1.98 7.81 18.95
C LYS A 189 -1.92 7.87 17.42
N PRO A 190 -1.07 7.06 16.77
CA PRO A 190 -1.15 6.90 15.33
C PRO A 190 -2.58 6.55 14.92
N ASP A 191 -3.12 7.27 13.94
CA ASP A 191 -4.49 7.13 13.45
C ASP A 191 -4.50 6.68 11.98
N TYR A 192 -3.53 5.84 11.63
CA TYR A 192 -3.21 5.50 10.25
C TYR A 192 -2.59 4.11 10.14
N LEU A 193 -2.63 3.57 8.93
CA LEU A 193 -1.87 2.40 8.53
C LEU A 193 -0.55 2.87 7.88
N SER A 194 0.58 2.57 8.52
CA SER A 194 1.91 2.94 8.02
C SER A 194 2.31 2.05 6.86
N MET A 195 2.67 2.65 5.73
CA MET A 195 3.07 1.96 4.50
C MET A 195 4.48 2.33 4.03
N SER A 196 5.04 1.45 3.22
CA SER A 196 6.34 1.58 2.58
C SER A 196 6.32 0.96 1.20
N ASN A 197 7.25 1.37 0.34
CA ASN A 197 7.45 0.77 -0.97
C ASN A 197 6.24 0.90 -1.91
N LEU A 198 5.43 1.96 -1.76
CA LEU A 198 4.51 2.37 -2.82
C LEU A 198 5.35 2.91 -3.98
N GLN A 199 5.13 2.43 -5.19
CA GLN A 199 5.95 2.79 -6.34
C GLN A 199 5.20 3.54 -7.42
N VAL A 200 5.87 4.53 -8.00
CA VAL A 200 5.51 5.11 -9.31
C VAL A 200 6.70 4.92 -10.23
N THR A 201 6.52 4.20 -11.34
CA THR A 201 7.58 3.97 -12.31
C THR A 201 7.38 4.80 -13.55
N MET A 202 8.42 5.46 -14.02
CA MET A 202 8.47 6.18 -15.28
C MET A 202 9.38 5.42 -16.23
N SER A 203 8.88 5.02 -17.40
CA SER A 203 9.68 4.39 -18.45
C SER A 203 9.62 5.19 -19.74
N PHE A 204 10.72 5.27 -20.48
CA PHE A 204 10.79 5.90 -21.80
C PHE A 204 11.97 5.35 -22.62
N LYS A 205 11.99 5.68 -23.92
CA LYS A 205 13.12 5.41 -24.81
C LYS A 205 13.83 6.72 -25.15
N LEU A 206 15.15 6.73 -25.02
CA LEU A 206 16.02 7.86 -25.36
C LEU A 206 16.82 7.54 -26.62
N ASN A 207 16.67 8.37 -27.65
CA ASN A 207 17.63 8.36 -28.74
C ASN A 207 18.92 9.05 -28.29
N THR A 208 20.03 8.34 -28.24
CA THR A 208 21.29 8.87 -27.67
C THR A 208 22.00 9.87 -28.59
N VAL A 209 21.60 9.95 -29.86
CA VAL A 209 22.16 10.89 -30.85
C VAL A 209 21.32 12.16 -30.92
N SER A 210 20.00 12.04 -31.09
CA SER A 210 19.10 13.19 -31.21
C SER A 210 18.61 13.74 -29.86
N SER A 211 18.83 13.02 -28.76
CA SER A 211 18.26 13.30 -27.43
C SER A 211 16.73 13.27 -27.38
N GLU A 212 16.08 12.71 -28.40
CA GLU A 212 14.62 12.58 -28.45
C GLU A 212 14.13 11.52 -27.44
N VAL A 213 13.06 11.87 -26.71
CA VAL A 213 12.39 10.99 -25.76
C VAL A 213 11.06 10.52 -26.34
N THR A 214 10.88 9.21 -26.43
CA THR A 214 9.64 8.58 -26.93
C THR A 214 9.11 7.54 -25.95
N GLU A 215 7.85 7.12 -26.15
CA GLU A 215 7.20 6.07 -25.34
C GLU A 215 7.24 6.33 -23.82
N LYS A 216 7.13 7.60 -23.41
CA LYS A 216 7.05 7.96 -21.99
C LYS A 216 5.76 7.40 -21.40
N LYS A 217 5.88 6.61 -20.35
CA LYS A 217 4.77 5.97 -19.63
C LYS A 217 5.00 6.03 -18.12
N PHE A 218 3.94 6.27 -17.37
CA PHE A 218 3.90 6.08 -15.93
C PHE A 218 3.07 4.86 -15.54
N GLU A 219 3.46 4.21 -14.44
CA GLU A 219 2.70 3.12 -13.84
C GLU A 219 2.70 3.25 -12.32
N PHE A 220 1.50 3.25 -11.73
CA PHE A 220 1.29 3.19 -10.29
C PHE A 220 1.33 1.73 -9.81
N LYS A 221 2.22 1.41 -8.86
CA LYS A 221 2.52 0.04 -8.43
C LYS A 221 2.31 -0.15 -6.93
N PRO A 222 1.06 -0.37 -6.48
CA PRO A 222 0.74 -0.65 -5.08
C PRO A 222 1.02 -2.10 -4.66
N GLN A 223 1.26 -3.02 -5.61
CA GLN A 223 1.40 -4.47 -5.36
C GLN A 223 2.57 -4.82 -4.45
N GLN A 224 3.59 -3.97 -4.37
CA GLN A 224 4.81 -4.20 -3.58
C GLN A 224 4.83 -3.46 -2.25
N MET A 225 3.72 -2.82 -1.88
CA MET A 225 3.61 -2.12 -0.61
C MET A 225 3.79 -3.07 0.58
N ALA A 226 4.50 -2.60 1.59
CA ALA A 226 4.65 -3.28 2.87
C ALA A 226 4.18 -2.36 4.01
N PHE A 227 3.73 -2.97 5.11
CA PHE A 227 3.06 -2.27 6.20
C PHE A 227 3.77 -2.48 7.54
N ASP A 228 3.89 -1.42 8.32
CA ASP A 228 4.49 -1.46 9.66
C ASP A 228 3.41 -1.24 10.74
N LEU A 229 2.91 -2.35 11.28
CA LEU A 229 1.89 -2.30 12.34
C LEU A 229 2.40 -1.70 13.65
N ASN A 230 3.71 -1.70 13.92
CA ASN A 230 4.25 -1.09 15.14
C ASN A 230 4.23 0.44 15.06
N ARG A 231 4.19 0.99 13.85
CA ARG A 231 4.04 2.42 13.58
C ARG A 231 2.63 2.82 13.20
N SER A 232 1.72 1.85 13.08
CA SER A 232 0.32 2.05 12.76
C SER A 232 -0.51 2.18 14.03
N GLY A 233 -1.72 2.69 13.88
CA GLY A 233 -2.72 2.62 14.94
C GLY A 233 -4.12 2.61 14.36
N TRP A 234 -5.03 2.04 15.14
CA TRP A 234 -6.40 1.76 14.77
C TRP A 234 -7.34 2.43 15.77
N ARG A 235 -8.57 2.70 15.32
CA ARG A 235 -9.62 3.26 16.16
C ARG A 235 -9.97 2.32 17.30
N LYS A 236 -10.31 2.91 18.44
CA LYS A 236 -10.98 2.24 19.56
C LYS A 236 -12.27 1.62 19.07
N GLN A 237 -12.58 0.47 19.64
CA GLN A 237 -13.77 -0.33 19.36
C GLN A 237 -13.94 -0.72 17.89
N SER A 238 -12.90 -0.60 17.06
CA SER A 238 -12.92 -1.06 15.68
C SER A 238 -12.87 -2.59 15.60
N LEU A 239 -13.20 -3.14 14.44
CA LEU A 239 -13.14 -4.59 14.23
C LEU A 239 -11.72 -5.10 14.45
N TYR A 240 -10.71 -4.39 13.95
CA TYR A 240 -9.32 -4.78 14.15
C TYR A 240 -8.93 -4.78 15.62
N GLU A 241 -9.44 -3.85 16.46
CA GLU A 241 -9.15 -3.88 17.89
C GLU A 241 -9.83 -5.05 18.61
N LYS A 242 -11.11 -5.25 18.34
CA LYS A 242 -12.00 -6.14 19.10
C LYS A 242 -11.98 -7.59 18.63
N PHE A 243 -11.55 -7.84 17.39
CA PHE A 243 -11.53 -9.17 16.80
C PHE A 243 -10.08 -9.62 16.60
N PRO A 244 -9.73 -10.92 16.80
CA PRO A 244 -8.36 -11.43 16.75
C PRO A 244 -7.84 -11.54 15.31
N LEU A 245 -7.77 -10.40 14.64
CA LEU A 245 -7.27 -10.21 13.29
C LEU A 245 -5.78 -9.90 13.31
N LYS A 246 -5.07 -10.51 12.37
CA LYS A 246 -3.70 -10.16 11.99
C LYS A 246 -3.73 -9.62 10.57
N PHE A 247 -3.16 -8.43 10.35
CA PHE A 247 -3.03 -7.89 9.00
C PHE A 247 -2.14 -8.84 8.18
N LYS A 248 -2.61 -9.23 7.00
CA LYS A 248 -1.92 -10.17 6.13
C LYS A 248 -1.33 -9.48 4.91
N ALA A 249 -2.16 -8.78 4.16
CA ALA A 249 -1.76 -8.18 2.90
C ALA A 249 -2.67 -7.02 2.51
N PHE A 250 -2.15 -6.15 1.65
CA PHE A 250 -2.95 -5.27 0.82
C PHE A 250 -3.02 -5.88 -0.57
N LYS A 251 -4.22 -5.95 -1.12
CA LYS A 251 -4.49 -6.53 -2.43
C LYS A 251 -4.89 -5.43 -3.39
N SER A 252 -4.32 -5.46 -4.57
CA SER A 252 -4.70 -4.61 -5.69
C SER A 252 -4.95 -5.51 -6.89
N VAL A 253 -6.12 -5.38 -7.49
CA VAL A 253 -6.52 -6.06 -8.71
C VAL A 253 -6.78 -4.99 -9.75
N ILE A 254 -6.20 -5.18 -10.92
CA ILE A 254 -6.28 -4.27 -12.06
C ILE A 254 -6.37 -5.19 -13.28
N ASP A 255 -7.36 -4.97 -14.14
CA ASP A 255 -7.61 -5.72 -15.37
C ASP A 255 -7.73 -7.25 -15.17
N ASP A 256 -8.25 -7.71 -14.02
CA ASP A 256 -8.51 -9.15 -13.78
C ASP A 256 -9.92 -9.41 -13.19
N PRO A 257 -10.93 -9.63 -14.04
CA PRO A 257 -12.30 -9.89 -13.60
C PRO A 257 -12.46 -11.24 -12.87
N ASN A 258 -11.47 -12.14 -12.93
CA ASN A 258 -11.52 -13.45 -12.28
C ASN A 258 -10.78 -13.47 -10.94
N ALA A 259 -10.19 -12.37 -10.51
CA ALA A 259 -9.38 -12.32 -9.29
C ALA A 259 -10.18 -12.69 -8.04
N LEU A 260 -11.46 -12.28 -7.95
CA LEU A 260 -12.32 -12.65 -6.82
C LEU A 260 -12.74 -14.12 -6.90
N SER A 261 -13.22 -14.60 -8.05
CA SER A 261 -13.72 -15.97 -8.20
C SER A 261 -12.63 -17.03 -7.97
N SER A 262 -11.39 -16.71 -8.33
CA SER A 262 -10.21 -17.56 -8.09
C SER A 262 -9.63 -17.48 -6.67
N SER A 263 -9.99 -16.46 -5.89
CA SER A 263 -9.40 -16.21 -4.57
C SER A 263 -9.89 -17.15 -3.46
N GLY A 264 -11.06 -17.76 -3.62
CA GLY A 264 -11.71 -18.60 -2.61
C GLY A 264 -12.40 -17.83 -1.47
N TYR A 265 -12.57 -16.51 -1.59
CA TYR A 265 -13.40 -15.74 -0.66
C TYR A 265 -14.89 -15.95 -0.96
N MET A 266 -15.63 -16.26 0.09
CA MET A 266 -17.09 -16.38 0.08
C MET A 266 -17.71 -15.06 0.54
N PRO A 267 -18.78 -14.56 -0.10
CA PRO A 267 -19.39 -13.29 0.31
C PRO A 267 -20.00 -13.38 1.71
N VAL A 268 -19.71 -12.35 2.51
CA VAL A 268 -20.17 -12.16 3.87
C VAL A 268 -21.12 -10.98 3.91
N ASN A 269 -22.32 -11.20 4.45
CA ASN A 269 -23.28 -10.11 4.62
C ASN A 269 -22.84 -9.22 5.80
N SER A 270 -23.03 -7.91 5.69
CA SER A 270 -22.78 -6.97 6.80
C SER A 270 -23.82 -5.85 6.84
N PRO A 271 -23.81 -4.99 7.87
CA PRO A 271 -24.61 -3.76 7.90
C PRO A 271 -24.19 -2.71 6.87
N LEU A 272 -23.05 -2.88 6.19
CA LEU A 272 -22.56 -1.95 5.18
C LEU A 272 -23.20 -2.22 3.81
N LYS A 273 -23.31 -1.16 3.00
CA LYS A 273 -23.61 -1.28 1.57
C LYS A 273 -22.56 -2.17 0.93
N THR A 274 -23.02 -3.21 0.22
CA THR A 274 -22.14 -4.15 -0.50
C THR A 274 -21.90 -3.65 -1.91
N VAL A 275 -20.64 -3.69 -2.35
CA VAL A 275 -20.24 -3.44 -3.74
C VAL A 275 -19.90 -4.77 -4.43
N GLU A 276 -20.13 -4.86 -5.73
CA GLU A 276 -19.67 -5.97 -6.54
C GLU A 276 -18.23 -5.69 -6.98
N LEU A 277 -17.35 -6.69 -6.90
CA LEU A 277 -15.97 -6.52 -7.36
C LEU A 277 -15.86 -6.98 -8.81
N ASP A 278 -15.33 -6.11 -9.66
CA ASP A 278 -15.09 -6.33 -11.08
C ASP A 278 -13.59 -6.59 -11.35
N ASP A 279 -13.03 -5.97 -12.39
CA ASP A 279 -11.63 -6.08 -12.79
C ASP A 279 -10.69 -5.06 -12.12
N ILE A 280 -11.20 -4.03 -11.43
CA ILE A 280 -10.39 -3.05 -10.69
C ILE A 280 -10.89 -2.87 -9.26
N TRP A 281 -10.13 -3.38 -8.30
CA TRP A 281 -10.45 -3.21 -6.89
C TRP A 281 -9.24 -3.30 -5.98
N TYR A 282 -9.39 -2.75 -4.79
CA TYR A 282 -8.41 -2.79 -3.72
C TYR A 282 -8.96 -3.47 -2.49
N GLY A 283 -8.10 -4.01 -1.64
CA GLY A 283 -8.57 -4.64 -0.42
C GLY A 283 -7.50 -4.85 0.64
N ILE A 284 -7.96 -5.05 1.86
CA ILE A 284 -7.16 -5.50 3.00
C ILE A 284 -7.52 -6.95 3.30
N GLU A 285 -6.50 -7.79 3.42
CA GLU A 285 -6.63 -9.15 3.90
C GLU A 285 -6.18 -9.25 5.36
N TYR A 286 -6.99 -9.91 6.18
CA TYR A 286 -6.65 -10.29 7.54
C TYR A 286 -6.66 -11.80 7.69
N ASP A 287 -5.74 -12.32 8.50
CA ASP A 287 -5.84 -13.67 9.05
C ASP A 287 -6.62 -13.61 10.37
N LEU A 288 -7.63 -14.47 10.49
CA LEU A 288 -8.40 -14.73 11.69
C LEU A 288 -8.02 -16.12 12.21
N ASN A 289 -7.33 -16.17 13.34
CA ASN A 289 -7.04 -17.44 13.99
C ASN A 289 -8.29 -17.93 14.73
N LEU A 290 -8.85 -19.07 14.31
CA LEU A 290 -10.02 -19.69 14.94
C LEU A 290 -9.64 -20.60 16.12
N GLY A 291 -8.35 -20.66 16.47
CA GLY A 291 -7.79 -21.52 17.51
C GLY A 291 -7.16 -22.81 16.95
N GLY A 292 -6.54 -23.58 17.84
CA GLY A 292 -6.10 -24.95 17.54
C GLY A 292 -7.25 -25.93 17.75
N ALA A 293 -7.52 -26.81 16.78
CA ALA A 293 -8.60 -27.80 16.87
C ALA A 293 -8.27 -28.99 17.81
N GLY A 294 -7.49 -28.77 18.88
CA GLY A 294 -6.93 -29.84 19.72
C GLY A 294 -6.04 -30.79 18.91
N ALA A 295 -5.91 -32.04 19.37
CA ALA A 295 -5.01 -33.05 18.79
C ALA A 295 -5.35 -33.52 17.36
N LEU A 296 -6.45 -33.02 16.77
CA LEU A 296 -6.94 -33.40 15.44
C LEU A 296 -6.56 -32.41 14.33
N ALA A 297 -6.18 -31.17 14.70
CA ALA A 297 -5.45 -30.30 13.79
C ALA A 297 -3.97 -30.59 14.02
N GLY A 298 -3.21 -30.86 12.95
CA GLY A 298 -1.76 -30.81 13.04
C GLY A 298 -1.27 -29.48 13.63
N SER A 299 0.04 -29.34 13.82
CA SER A 299 0.68 -28.17 14.45
C SER A 299 0.34 -26.79 13.84
N THR A 300 -0.34 -26.75 12.69
CA THR A 300 -0.92 -25.58 12.04
C THR A 300 -2.41 -25.44 12.37
N GLY A 301 -2.76 -24.49 13.26
CA GLY A 301 -4.14 -24.17 13.63
C GLY A 301 -5.05 -23.74 12.47
N LEU A 302 -6.36 -23.63 12.74
CA LEU A 302 -7.36 -23.28 11.72
C LEU A 302 -7.37 -21.76 11.51
N VAL A 303 -6.78 -21.28 10.42
CA VAL A 303 -6.72 -19.84 10.07
C VAL A 303 -7.68 -19.55 8.92
N ALA A 304 -8.63 -18.64 9.17
CA ALA A 304 -9.52 -18.09 8.16
C ALA A 304 -8.95 -16.78 7.60
N GLY A 305 -9.19 -16.49 6.32
CA GLY A 305 -8.93 -15.19 5.72
C GLY A 305 -10.19 -14.32 5.72
N ILE A 306 -10.04 -13.05 6.08
CA ILE A 306 -11.07 -12.01 5.92
C ILE A 306 -10.58 -11.03 4.86
N LEU A 307 -11.38 -10.80 3.82
CA LEU A 307 -11.14 -9.76 2.81
C LEU A 307 -12.11 -8.61 3.05
N VAL A 308 -11.59 -7.40 3.07
CA VAL A 308 -12.36 -6.15 2.99
C VAL A 308 -11.91 -5.44 1.73
N ALA A 309 -12.78 -5.31 0.74
CA ALA A 309 -12.43 -4.77 -0.57
C ALA A 309 -13.39 -3.66 -1.01
N TRP A 310 -12.91 -2.79 -1.89
CA TRP A 310 -13.65 -1.69 -2.46
C TRP A 310 -13.27 -1.49 -3.93
N VAL A 311 -14.20 -0.93 -4.68
CA VAL A 311 -13.97 -0.43 -6.04
C VAL A 311 -13.70 1.07 -5.92
N PRO A 312 -12.65 1.61 -6.57
CA PRO A 312 -12.37 3.05 -6.60
C PRO A 312 -13.60 3.87 -7.03
N GLU A 313 -13.81 5.04 -6.43
CA GLU A 313 -14.96 5.94 -6.68
C GLU A 313 -16.36 5.38 -6.36
N GLU A 314 -16.51 4.08 -6.12
CA GLU A 314 -17.79 3.48 -5.77
C GLU A 314 -18.07 3.51 -4.26
N GLU A 315 -19.35 3.60 -3.92
CA GLU A 315 -19.81 3.52 -2.54
C GLU A 315 -20.16 2.07 -2.18
N GLY A 316 -19.47 1.54 -1.18
CA GLY A 316 -19.75 0.24 -0.59
C GLY A 316 -18.48 -0.55 -0.34
N LEU A 317 -18.59 -1.64 0.43
CA LEU A 317 -17.48 -2.56 0.69
C LEU A 317 -17.92 -4.00 0.43
N TYR A 318 -17.03 -4.78 -0.18
CA TYR A 318 -17.16 -6.23 -0.25
C TYR A 318 -16.48 -6.85 0.98
N LEU A 319 -17.20 -7.73 1.68
CA LEU A 319 -16.62 -8.58 2.72
C LEU A 319 -16.56 -10.03 2.28
N GLY A 320 -15.39 -10.63 2.40
CA GLY A 320 -15.12 -12.02 2.05
C GLY A 320 -14.62 -12.84 3.24
N LEU A 321 -15.05 -14.10 3.34
CA LEU A 321 -14.51 -15.10 4.26
C LEU A 321 -13.92 -16.26 3.46
N LYS A 322 -12.65 -16.57 3.71
CA LYS A 322 -11.97 -17.75 3.16
C LYS A 322 -11.63 -18.70 4.28
N LEU A 323 -12.20 -19.90 4.23
CA LEU A 323 -11.85 -20.98 5.16
C LEU A 323 -10.87 -21.94 4.48
N PRO A 324 -10.01 -22.65 5.23
CA PRO A 324 -9.16 -23.70 4.67
C PRO A 324 -9.99 -24.75 3.94
N GLY A 325 -9.68 -25.02 2.67
CA GLY A 325 -10.46 -25.92 1.81
C GLY A 325 -11.65 -25.28 1.08
N ALA A 326 -11.86 -23.96 1.19
CA ALA A 326 -12.81 -23.23 0.36
C ALA A 326 -12.38 -23.25 -1.11
N THR A 327 -13.33 -23.47 -2.02
CA THR A 327 -13.11 -23.43 -3.47
C THR A 327 -14.00 -22.34 -4.10
N GLY A 328 -13.45 -21.65 -5.10
CA GLY A 328 -13.93 -20.39 -5.69
C GLY A 328 -15.41 -20.02 -5.51
N GLY A 329 -15.66 -18.95 -4.74
CA GLY A 329 -16.94 -18.21 -4.65
C GLY A 329 -18.13 -18.94 -4.01
N LYS A 330 -18.09 -20.27 -3.88
CA LYS A 330 -19.19 -21.05 -3.28
C LYS A 330 -19.09 -20.99 -1.76
N LYS A 331 -20.25 -20.91 -1.09
CA LYS A 331 -20.35 -21.00 0.38
C LYS A 331 -20.13 -22.43 0.88
N GLU A 332 -19.04 -23.06 0.47
CA GLU A 332 -18.69 -24.43 0.84
C GLU A 332 -17.19 -24.61 1.05
N VAL A 333 -16.85 -25.58 1.89
CA VAL A 333 -15.48 -25.99 2.20
C VAL A 333 -15.38 -27.50 2.02
N THR A 334 -14.32 -27.97 1.37
CA THR A 334 -14.05 -29.41 1.22
C THR A 334 -12.83 -29.81 2.02
N ILE A 335 -13.00 -30.82 2.88
CA ILE A 335 -11.94 -31.40 3.72
C ILE A 335 -11.61 -32.79 3.16
N GLN A 336 -10.38 -32.94 2.65
CA GLN A 336 -9.84 -34.22 2.12
C GLN A 336 -10.72 -34.93 1.07
N GLY A 337 -11.51 -34.18 0.30
CA GLY A 337 -12.35 -34.70 -0.79
C GLY A 337 -13.59 -35.52 -0.37
N LEU A 338 -13.75 -35.82 0.92
CA LEU A 338 -14.81 -36.69 1.44
C LEU A 338 -15.90 -35.94 2.19
N LEU A 339 -15.50 -34.88 2.91
CA LEU A 339 -16.37 -34.10 3.78
C LEU A 339 -16.53 -32.69 3.20
N LYS A 340 -17.78 -32.28 2.97
CA LYS A 340 -18.11 -30.95 2.50
C LYS A 340 -18.97 -30.23 3.53
N ILE A 341 -18.57 -29.03 3.92
CA ILE A 341 -19.33 -28.16 4.81
C ILE A 341 -19.93 -27.05 3.97
N VAL A 342 -21.26 -26.91 3.97
CA VAL A 342 -21.99 -25.89 3.20
C VAL A 342 -22.63 -24.90 4.18
N PHE A 343 -22.51 -23.61 3.90
CA PHE A 343 -23.09 -22.53 4.68
C PHE A 343 -24.19 -21.84 3.87
N LYS A 344 -25.42 -21.76 4.40
CA LYS A 344 -26.47 -20.99 3.70
C LYS A 344 -26.22 -19.48 3.81
N SER A 345 -25.77 -19.03 4.98
CA SER A 345 -25.53 -17.61 5.24
C SER A 345 -24.30 -17.42 6.13
N ILE A 346 -23.48 -16.44 5.76
CA ILE A 346 -22.33 -15.97 6.51
C ILE A 346 -22.60 -14.49 6.74
N ARG A 347 -22.52 -14.03 7.99
CA ARG A 347 -22.82 -12.64 8.33
C ARG A 347 -21.87 -12.11 9.40
N PHE A 348 -21.34 -10.91 9.18
CA PHE A 348 -20.61 -10.14 10.17
C PHE A 348 -21.48 -8.98 10.65
N GLU A 349 -21.63 -8.82 11.97
CA GLU A 349 -22.42 -7.73 12.56
C GLU A 349 -21.66 -7.10 13.73
N SER A 350 -21.91 -5.83 13.98
CA SER A 350 -21.59 -5.15 15.22
C SER A 350 -22.82 -5.17 16.15
N TYR A 351 -22.61 -5.02 17.44
CA TYR A 351 -23.67 -4.78 18.42
C TYR A 351 -23.18 -3.83 19.51
N LYS A 352 -24.10 -3.11 20.14
CA LYS A 352 -23.80 -2.30 21.32
C LYS A 352 -23.86 -3.19 22.56
N ASP A 353 -22.82 -3.11 23.38
CA ASP A 353 -22.68 -3.84 24.64
C ASP A 353 -22.25 -2.85 25.74
N PRO A 354 -23.18 -2.01 26.23
CA PRO A 354 -22.84 -0.96 27.16
C PRO A 354 -22.15 -1.53 28.40
N ALA A 355 -20.97 -1.02 28.72
CA ALA A 355 -20.21 -1.41 29.90
C ALA A 355 -20.12 -0.24 30.89
N PRO A 356 -19.90 -0.51 32.19
CA PRO A 356 -19.63 0.55 33.16
C PRO A 356 -18.52 1.49 32.68
N GLY A 357 -18.80 2.79 32.58
CA GLY A 357 -17.83 3.79 32.10
C GLY A 357 -17.70 3.91 30.57
N VAL A 358 -18.22 2.96 29.77
CA VAL A 358 -18.16 3.00 28.30
C VAL A 358 -19.54 2.68 27.69
N PRO A 359 -20.49 3.64 27.69
CA PRO A 359 -21.88 3.42 27.27
C PRO A 359 -22.01 3.06 25.78
N ASP A 360 -21.06 3.48 24.94
CA ASP A 360 -21.07 3.22 23.50
C ASP A 360 -20.24 1.99 23.08
N ASN A 361 -19.84 1.14 24.04
CA ASN A 361 -19.00 -0.03 23.78
C ASN A 361 -19.60 -0.93 22.68
N THR A 362 -18.75 -1.26 21.70
CA THR A 362 -19.13 -2.00 20.51
C THR A 362 -18.45 -3.36 20.51
N GLY A 363 -19.25 -4.41 20.27
CA GLY A 363 -18.82 -5.79 20.07
C GLY A 363 -19.06 -6.26 18.64
N TYR A 364 -18.41 -7.35 18.23
CA TYR A 364 -18.47 -7.90 16.88
C TYR A 364 -18.77 -9.40 16.87
N LEU A 365 -19.61 -9.83 15.92
CA LEU A 365 -20.07 -11.22 15.76
C LEU A 365 -19.93 -11.69 14.31
N LEU A 366 -19.28 -12.83 14.10
CA LEU A 366 -19.31 -13.57 12.84
C LEU A 366 -20.22 -14.79 12.99
N LYS A 367 -21.33 -14.81 12.24
CA LYS A 367 -22.38 -15.84 12.28
C LYS A 367 -22.32 -16.71 11.02
N LEU A 368 -22.10 -18.01 11.22
CA LEU A 368 -22.18 -19.06 10.20
C LEU A 368 -23.49 -19.82 10.39
N LYS A 369 -24.46 -19.63 9.49
CA LYS A 369 -25.84 -20.09 9.68
C LYS A 369 -26.27 -21.17 8.71
N ASN A 370 -27.11 -22.07 9.22
CA ASN A 370 -27.65 -23.24 8.53
C ASN A 370 -26.52 -24.06 7.88
N ILE A 371 -25.62 -24.52 8.73
CA ILE A 371 -24.47 -25.35 8.35
C ILE A 371 -24.97 -26.75 7.98
N THR A 372 -24.61 -27.23 6.80
CA THR A 372 -24.87 -28.60 6.36
C THR A 372 -23.56 -29.32 6.09
N ILE A 373 -23.36 -30.45 6.75
CA ILE A 373 -22.23 -31.34 6.55
C ILE A 373 -22.65 -32.43 5.58
N LYS A 374 -22.01 -32.50 4.42
CA LYS A 374 -22.22 -33.55 3.42
C LYS A 374 -21.06 -34.53 3.49
N PHE A 375 -21.38 -35.80 3.68
CA PHE A 375 -20.43 -36.90 3.62
C PHE A 375 -20.92 -37.89 2.56
N MET A 376 -20.21 -37.95 1.43
CA MET A 376 -20.67 -38.66 0.24
C MET A 376 -22.11 -38.25 -0.17
N VAL A 377 -23.07 -39.17 -0.15
CA VAL A 377 -24.49 -38.93 -0.49
C VAL A 377 -25.33 -38.47 0.71
N ALA A 378 -24.80 -38.55 1.93
CA ALA A 378 -25.52 -38.19 3.15
C ALA A 378 -25.33 -36.71 3.51
N SER A 379 -26.38 -36.07 4.04
CA SER A 379 -26.35 -34.69 4.55
C SER A 379 -26.78 -34.65 6.01
N PHE A 380 -26.03 -33.93 6.83
CA PHE A 380 -26.24 -33.79 8.27
C PHE A 380 -26.27 -32.31 8.69
N PRO A 381 -27.13 -31.92 9.64
CA PRO A 381 -28.22 -32.72 10.20
C PRO A 381 -29.34 -32.95 9.15
N PRO A 382 -30.11 -34.07 9.24
CA PRO A 382 -31.16 -34.39 8.27
C PRO A 382 -32.36 -33.41 8.33
N SER A 383 -32.58 -32.81 9.49
CA SER A 383 -33.54 -31.74 9.77
C SER A 383 -32.93 -30.71 10.72
N GLY A 384 -33.61 -29.60 10.97
CA GLY A 384 -33.13 -28.57 11.89
C GLY A 384 -32.17 -27.54 11.28
N LYS A 385 -31.60 -26.69 12.14
CA LYS A 385 -30.67 -25.63 11.78
C LYS A 385 -29.46 -25.66 12.71
N THR A 386 -28.26 -25.70 12.12
CA THR A 386 -27.00 -25.55 12.84
C THR A 386 -26.45 -24.17 12.62
N GLU A 387 -26.04 -23.48 13.68
CA GLU A 387 -25.38 -22.18 13.63
C GLU A 387 -24.12 -22.18 14.49
N ILE A 388 -23.06 -21.52 14.02
CA ILE A 388 -21.86 -21.19 14.80
C ILE A 388 -21.76 -19.66 14.85
N ILE A 389 -21.54 -19.13 16.04
CA ILE A 389 -21.32 -17.70 16.28
C ILE A 389 -19.94 -17.55 16.89
N LEU A 390 -19.11 -16.72 16.26
CA LEU A 390 -17.82 -16.29 16.78
C LEU A 390 -17.97 -14.86 17.29
N PHE A 391 -17.42 -14.56 18.45
CA PHE A 391 -17.49 -13.23 19.04
C PHE A 391 -16.09 -12.75 19.44
N GLY A 392 -15.83 -11.48 19.14
CA GLY A 392 -14.61 -10.80 19.55
C GLY A 392 -14.59 -10.53 21.05
N ASP A 393 -13.53 -9.87 21.51
CA ASP A 393 -13.37 -9.43 22.89
C ASP A 393 -14.44 -8.38 23.25
N PRO A 394 -15.36 -8.66 24.20
CA PRO A 394 -16.43 -7.74 24.54
C PRO A 394 -15.97 -6.59 25.46
N ARG A 395 -14.79 -6.71 26.09
CA ARG A 395 -14.36 -5.78 27.14
C ARG A 395 -14.08 -4.37 26.62
N PRO A 396 -14.34 -3.32 27.41
CA PRO A 396 -14.04 -1.94 27.00
C PRO A 396 -12.56 -1.72 26.73
N SER A 397 -12.26 -0.93 25.69
CA SER A 397 -10.88 -0.63 25.27
C SER A 397 -10.11 0.23 26.30
N GLU A 398 -10.81 0.85 27.26
CA GLU A 398 -10.22 1.72 28.29
C GLU A 398 -9.73 0.96 29.53
N GLU A 399 -10.26 -0.24 29.79
CA GLU A 399 -9.93 -1.02 30.98
C GLU A 399 -8.63 -1.84 30.82
N VAL A 400 -8.03 -1.85 29.63
CA VAL A 400 -7.00 -2.83 29.29
C VAL A 400 -5.95 -2.25 28.32
N PRO A 401 -4.63 -2.22 28.68
CA PRO A 401 -3.59 -1.85 27.72
C PRO A 401 -3.60 -2.81 26.52
N LEU A 402 -3.38 -2.28 25.30
CA LEU A 402 -3.38 -2.98 24.01
C LEU A 402 -2.87 -4.44 24.15
N ARG A 403 -3.80 -5.40 24.28
CA ARG A 403 -3.41 -6.80 24.49
C ARG A 403 -2.83 -7.36 23.21
N LYS A 404 -1.68 -8.03 23.34
CA LYS A 404 -1.15 -8.90 22.28
C LYS A 404 -2.06 -10.10 22.01
N ASP A 405 -2.82 -10.53 23.02
CA ASP A 405 -3.66 -11.72 22.97
C ASP A 405 -5.16 -11.34 22.98
N LYS A 406 -5.69 -11.07 21.79
CA LYS A 406 -7.14 -10.89 21.57
C LYS A 406 -7.82 -12.26 21.69
N LEU A 407 -8.90 -12.35 22.46
CA LEU A 407 -9.62 -13.60 22.66
C LEU A 407 -10.71 -13.78 21.61
N LEU A 408 -10.86 -15.01 21.09
CA LEU A 408 -12.00 -15.42 20.28
C LEU A 408 -12.92 -16.30 21.14
N GLY A 409 -14.16 -15.88 21.31
CA GLY A 409 -15.21 -16.74 21.85
C GLY A 409 -15.99 -17.40 20.72
N TRP A 410 -16.55 -18.58 20.99
CA TRP A 410 -17.45 -19.25 20.05
C TRP A 410 -18.60 -19.94 20.78
N TYR A 411 -19.73 -20.01 20.09
CA TYR A 411 -20.91 -20.77 20.50
C TYR A 411 -21.48 -21.50 19.30
N ALA A 412 -21.87 -22.75 19.47
CA ALA A 412 -22.54 -23.53 18.45
C ALA A 412 -23.90 -24.00 18.97
N SER A 413 -24.92 -23.87 18.13
CA SER A 413 -26.28 -24.31 18.45
C SER A 413 -26.86 -25.16 17.35
N TYR A 414 -27.68 -26.12 17.75
CA TYR A 414 -28.55 -26.89 16.88
C TYR A 414 -29.98 -26.75 17.36
N VAL A 415 -30.88 -26.36 16.45
CA VAL A 415 -32.32 -26.32 16.71
C VAL A 415 -32.96 -27.39 15.87
N ASN A 416 -33.53 -28.40 16.52
CA ASN A 416 -34.36 -29.40 15.84
C ASN A 416 -35.65 -28.74 15.36
N LYS A 417 -36.11 -29.13 14.17
CA LYS A 417 -37.38 -28.62 13.64
C LYS A 417 -38.57 -29.23 14.36
#